data_AF-A0AA87AZ32-F1
#
_entry.id   AF-A0AA87AZ32-F1
#
_cell.length_a   1.000
_cell.length_b   1.000
_cell.length_c   1.000
_cell.angle_alpha   90.00
_cell.angle_beta   90.00
_cell.angle_gamma   90.00
#
_symmetry.space_group_name_H-M   'P 1'
#
loop_
_entity.id
_entity.type
_entity.pdbx_description
1 polymer ?
#
loop_
_entity_poly.entity_id
_entity_poly.type
_entity_poly.pdbx_seq_one_letter_code
_entity_poly.pdbx_strand_id
1 'polypeptide(L)'
;MKTARTLLLAVLLAAAGILPSLPARAAEDKVDLQGEWTTECLKIGKNDRHGIITRITIRDSRIHAVSQIYASNGCQRPTVQVRYEGTLDGGLKDQNSLLFAHTVTSITMTPNDGDVVEHYNRDPKGMGCGLSDWKENIALDVDGRTCAAITFARKGETLFDRAWIDGNKLRFAAFPVKWSNHTPDDRPQSPLETVYYRTSY
;
A
#
# COMPACT_ATOMS: atom_id res chain seq x y z
N MET A 1 17.14 26.07 -85.00
CA MET A 1 17.26 25.46 -83.67
C MET A 1 17.02 26.54 -82.60
N LYS A 2 16.09 26.25 -81.67
CA LYS A 2 15.85 26.85 -80.33
C LYS A 2 15.39 28.32 -80.26
N THR A 3 14.09 28.63 -80.33
CA THR A 3 13.00 28.57 -79.29
C THR A 3 13.05 29.63 -78.21
N ALA A 4 12.04 30.51 -78.25
CA ALA A 4 11.62 31.50 -77.27
C ALA A 4 11.25 30.90 -75.91
N ARG A 5 11.35 31.68 -74.84
CA ARG A 5 10.68 31.38 -73.56
C ARG A 5 10.22 32.64 -72.83
N THR A 6 8.90 32.78 -72.83
CA THR A 6 8.03 33.65 -72.05
C THR A 6 8.18 33.36 -70.55
N LEU A 7 8.27 34.39 -69.72
CA LEU A 7 8.20 34.29 -68.26
C LEU A 7 6.73 34.42 -67.80
N LEU A 8 6.20 33.35 -67.20
CA LEU A 8 4.89 33.30 -66.56
C LEU A 8 4.99 33.73 -65.08
N LEU A 9 4.08 34.61 -64.67
CA LEU A 9 3.75 34.90 -63.27
C LEU A 9 3.17 33.66 -62.58
N ALA A 10 3.58 33.40 -61.34
CA ALA A 10 2.90 32.50 -60.42
C ALA A 10 2.39 33.29 -59.21
N VAL A 11 1.06 33.33 -59.06
CA VAL A 11 0.34 33.87 -57.92
C VAL A 11 0.19 32.76 -56.87
N LEU A 12 0.68 32.98 -55.64
CA LEU A 12 0.47 32.09 -54.50
C LEU A 12 -0.71 32.60 -53.67
N LEU A 13 -1.84 31.90 -53.74
CA LEU A 13 -2.96 32.02 -52.80
C LEU A 13 -2.67 31.13 -51.58
N ALA A 14 -2.43 31.73 -50.42
CA ALA A 14 -2.38 31.01 -49.14
C ALA A 14 -3.78 30.97 -48.53
N ALA A 15 -4.42 29.80 -48.56
CA ALA A 15 -5.66 29.53 -47.84
C ALA A 15 -5.35 29.22 -46.37
N ALA A 16 -5.67 30.14 -45.46
CA ALA A 16 -5.60 29.92 -44.02
C ALA A 16 -6.79 29.06 -43.58
N GLY A 17 -6.56 27.75 -43.45
CA GLY A 17 -7.53 26.81 -42.88
C GLY A 17 -7.60 26.95 -41.36
N ILE A 18 -8.77 27.33 -40.85
CA ILE A 18 -9.13 27.30 -39.44
C ILE A 18 -9.32 25.82 -39.05
N LEU A 19 -8.37 25.27 -38.29
CA LEU A 19 -8.52 23.93 -37.71
C LEU A 19 -9.35 24.04 -36.42
N PRO A 20 -10.48 23.32 -36.29
CA PRO A 20 -11.21 23.24 -35.04
C PRO A 20 -10.39 22.47 -34.00
N SER A 21 -10.04 23.15 -32.91
CA SER A 21 -9.41 22.55 -31.73
C SER A 21 -10.34 21.50 -31.12
N LEU A 22 -9.95 20.23 -31.17
CA LEU A 22 -10.61 19.15 -30.44
C LEU A 22 -10.55 19.45 -28.93
N PRO A 23 -11.62 19.17 -28.16
CA PRO A 23 -11.59 19.34 -26.71
C PRO A 23 -10.53 18.43 -26.11
N ALA A 24 -9.67 19.00 -25.27
CA ALA A 24 -8.72 18.25 -24.46
C ALA A 24 -9.50 17.21 -23.64
N ARG A 25 -9.22 15.93 -23.90
CA ARG A 25 -9.71 14.82 -23.11
C ARG A 25 -9.18 15.04 -21.69
N ALA A 26 -10.07 15.28 -20.73
CA ALA A 26 -9.70 15.36 -19.32
C ALA A 26 -8.83 14.14 -18.99
N ALA A 27 -7.66 14.36 -18.42
CA ALA A 27 -6.84 13.27 -17.88
C ALA A 27 -7.75 12.49 -16.93
N GLU A 28 -8.01 11.22 -17.23
CA GLU A 28 -8.73 10.36 -16.30
C GLU A 28 -8.03 10.45 -14.95
N ASP A 29 -8.76 10.87 -13.91
CA ASP A 29 -8.24 10.93 -12.54
C ASP A 29 -7.69 9.54 -12.19
N LYS A 30 -6.37 9.36 -12.32
CA LYS A 30 -5.71 8.16 -11.87
C LYS A 30 -5.78 8.20 -10.35
N VAL A 31 -6.51 7.24 -9.79
CA VAL A 31 -6.50 7.00 -8.35
C VAL A 31 -5.15 6.40 -8.03
N ASP A 32 -4.23 7.26 -7.59
CA ASP A 32 -2.84 6.88 -7.36
C ASP A 32 -2.59 6.61 -5.87
N LEU A 33 -2.17 5.37 -5.60
CA LEU A 33 -1.72 4.93 -4.29
C LEU A 33 -0.34 5.47 -3.91
N GLN A 34 0.45 6.02 -4.87
CA GLN A 34 1.79 6.55 -4.58
C GLN A 34 1.76 7.51 -3.41
N GLY A 35 2.82 7.52 -2.61
CA GLY A 35 3.04 8.44 -1.51
C GLY A 35 3.17 7.75 -0.17
N GLU A 36 3.12 8.56 0.88
CA GLU A 36 3.25 8.12 2.26
C GLU A 36 1.93 8.30 2.98
N TRP A 37 1.52 7.26 3.70
CA TRP A 37 0.22 7.15 4.34
C TRP A 37 0.38 6.70 5.78
N THR A 38 -0.19 7.42 6.73
CA THR A 38 -0.03 7.16 8.16
C THR A 38 -1.37 7.13 8.87
N THR A 39 -1.60 6.14 9.71
CA THR A 39 -2.76 6.14 10.60
C THR A 39 -2.56 7.12 11.76
N GLU A 40 -3.66 7.51 12.41
CA GLU A 40 -3.58 8.00 13.79
C GLU A 40 -3.10 6.89 14.75
N CYS A 41 -3.00 7.20 16.04
CA CYS A 41 -2.85 6.18 17.07
C CYS A 41 -4.16 5.41 17.22
N LEU A 42 -4.22 4.22 16.62
CA LEU A 42 -5.40 3.35 16.69
C LEU A 42 -5.34 2.48 17.93
N LYS A 43 -6.50 2.23 18.54
CA LYS A 43 -6.61 1.37 19.72
C LYS A 43 -6.76 -0.09 19.29
N ILE A 44 -5.98 -0.98 19.87
CA ILE A 44 -6.02 -2.42 19.56
C ILE A 44 -5.91 -3.29 20.81
N GLY A 45 -6.24 -4.56 20.63
CA GLY A 45 -6.20 -5.57 21.67
C GLY A 45 -7.42 -5.52 22.59
N LYS A 46 -7.49 -6.50 23.51
CA LYS A 46 -8.60 -6.60 24.46
C LYS A 46 -8.74 -5.31 25.27
N ASN A 47 -9.93 -4.72 25.27
CA ASN A 47 -10.26 -3.48 25.98
C ASN A 47 -9.37 -2.29 25.59
N ASP A 48 -8.96 -2.20 24.32
CA ASP A 48 -8.18 -1.06 23.81
C ASP A 48 -6.88 -0.82 24.59
N ARG A 49 -6.23 -1.89 25.04
CA ARG A 49 -5.08 -1.78 25.94
C ARG A 49 -3.80 -1.31 25.24
N HIS A 50 -3.70 -1.48 23.93
CA HIS A 50 -2.52 -1.12 23.14
C HIS A 50 -2.85 -0.07 22.09
N GLY A 51 -1.80 0.61 21.63
CA GLY A 51 -1.86 1.53 20.51
C GLY A 51 -1.13 0.96 19.30
N ILE A 52 -1.53 1.34 18.09
CA ILE A 52 -0.80 1.02 16.87
C ILE A 52 -0.78 2.23 15.93
N ILE A 53 0.38 2.49 15.33
CA ILE A 53 0.54 3.44 14.23
C ILE A 53 1.12 2.67 13.04
N THR A 54 0.42 2.70 11.91
CA THR A 54 0.90 2.11 10.67
C THR A 54 1.29 3.20 9.69
N ARG A 55 2.51 3.11 9.16
CA ARG A 55 3.02 3.95 8.08
C ARG A 55 3.20 3.09 6.84
N ILE A 56 2.77 3.58 5.69
CA ILE A 56 2.86 2.91 4.40
C ILE A 56 3.52 3.85 3.42
N THR A 57 4.53 3.37 2.71
CA THR A 57 5.16 4.06 1.58
C THR A 57 4.88 3.25 0.33
N ILE A 58 4.27 3.88 -0.67
CA ILE A 58 4.04 3.28 -1.98
C ILE A 58 4.80 4.11 -3.01
N ARG A 59 5.82 3.50 -3.62
CA ARG A 59 6.68 4.12 -4.64
C ARG A 59 7.09 3.04 -5.65
N ASP A 60 7.05 3.36 -6.94
CA ASP A 60 7.57 2.51 -8.03
C ASP A 60 7.04 1.06 -7.99
N SER A 61 5.72 0.91 -7.81
CA SER A 61 5.05 -0.40 -7.67
C SER A 61 5.56 -1.25 -6.51
N ARG A 62 6.13 -0.63 -5.49
CA ARG A 62 6.48 -1.27 -4.21
C ARG A 62 5.63 -0.69 -3.10
N ILE A 63 5.34 -1.53 -2.13
CA ILE A 63 4.67 -1.16 -0.89
C ILE A 63 5.58 -1.57 0.27
N HIS A 64 5.96 -0.58 1.07
CA HIS A 64 6.63 -0.76 2.36
C HIS A 64 5.65 -0.33 3.44
N ALA A 65 5.43 -1.15 4.45
CA ALA A 65 4.62 -0.77 5.60
C ALA A 65 5.30 -1.11 6.91
N VAL A 66 5.17 -0.22 7.89
CA VAL A 66 5.65 -0.39 9.25
C VAL A 66 4.49 -0.15 10.20
N SER A 67 4.10 -1.18 10.94
CA SER A 67 3.16 -1.07 12.04
C SER A 67 3.93 -1.10 13.36
N GLN A 68 3.94 0.02 14.07
CA GLN A 68 4.49 0.10 15.42
C GLN A 68 3.38 -0.08 16.43
N ILE A 69 3.47 -1.12 17.24
CA ILE A 69 2.62 -1.38 18.40
C ILE A 69 3.26 -0.73 19.63
N TYR A 70 2.41 -0.22 20.50
CA TYR A 70 2.76 0.47 21.73
C TYR A 70 2.09 -0.17 22.94
N ALA A 71 2.74 -0.04 24.09
CA ALA A 71 2.29 -0.60 25.36
C ALA A 71 0.89 -0.12 25.78
N SER A 72 0.57 1.14 25.45
CA SER A 72 -0.68 1.83 25.77
C SER A 72 -1.36 2.35 24.50
N ASN A 73 -2.67 2.60 24.58
CA ASN A 73 -3.47 3.19 23.51
C ASN A 73 -3.24 4.67 23.22
N GLY A 74 -2.25 5.29 23.88
CA GLY A 74 -1.79 6.64 23.56
C GLY A 74 -0.51 6.66 22.71
N CYS A 75 -0.01 5.50 22.30
CA CYS A 75 1.15 5.36 21.42
C CYS A 75 2.45 6.04 21.90
N GLN A 76 2.77 5.94 23.19
CA GLN A 76 3.97 6.57 23.75
C GLN A 76 5.20 5.64 23.82
N ARG A 77 5.02 4.41 24.34
CA ARG A 77 6.12 3.45 24.54
C ARG A 77 6.04 2.33 23.48
N PRO A 78 6.93 2.30 22.49
CA PRO A 78 6.93 1.25 21.47
C PRO A 78 7.27 -0.10 22.10
N THR A 79 6.66 -1.17 21.59
CA THR A 79 6.86 -2.53 22.11
C THR A 79 7.18 -3.54 21.03
N VAL A 80 6.50 -3.47 19.89
CA VAL A 80 6.70 -4.39 18.76
C VAL A 80 6.54 -3.64 17.46
N GLN A 81 7.45 -3.88 16.53
CA GLN A 81 7.35 -3.41 15.16
C GLN A 81 7.10 -4.59 14.22
N VAL A 82 6.13 -4.45 13.33
CA VAL A 82 5.93 -5.36 12.19
C VAL A 82 6.25 -4.58 10.92
N ARG A 83 7.15 -5.12 10.10
CA ARG A 83 7.49 -4.57 8.78
C ARG A 83 6.98 -5.50 7.70
N TYR A 84 6.32 -4.93 6.71
CA TYR A 84 5.83 -5.60 5.52
C TYR A 84 6.47 -4.96 4.29
N GLU A 85 6.92 -5.79 3.36
CA GLU A 85 7.45 -5.40 2.06
C GLU A 85 6.71 -6.18 0.98
N GLY A 86 6.30 -5.51 -0.10
CA GLY A 86 5.65 -6.16 -1.23
C GLY A 86 5.77 -5.39 -2.54
N THR A 87 5.33 -6.03 -3.62
CA THR A 87 5.19 -5.43 -4.95
C THR A 87 3.72 -5.31 -5.32
N LEU A 88 3.37 -4.31 -6.12
CA LEU A 88 2.01 -4.02 -6.59
C LEU A 88 1.90 -4.30 -8.10
N ASP A 89 0.73 -4.74 -8.55
CA ASP A 89 0.43 -4.96 -9.98
C ASP A 89 0.08 -3.67 -10.75
N GLY A 90 0.07 -2.51 -10.09
CA GLY A 90 -0.26 -1.21 -10.66
C GLY A 90 -1.73 -0.81 -10.54
N GLY A 91 -2.60 -1.73 -10.12
CA GLY A 91 -4.02 -1.48 -9.84
C GLY A 91 -4.90 -1.14 -11.06
N LEU A 92 -6.19 -1.41 -10.92
CA LEU A 92 -7.25 -1.14 -11.89
C LEU A 92 -8.32 -0.27 -11.24
N LYS A 93 -8.61 0.89 -11.82
CA LYS A 93 -9.69 1.76 -11.35
C LYS A 93 -11.05 1.08 -11.53
N ASP A 94 -11.86 1.10 -10.48
CA ASP A 94 -13.21 0.54 -10.45
C ASP A 94 -14.14 1.53 -9.73
N GLN A 95 -14.85 2.34 -10.52
CA GLN A 95 -15.70 3.43 -10.06
C GLN A 95 -14.94 4.41 -9.15
N ASN A 96 -15.28 4.43 -7.85
CA ASN A 96 -14.66 5.26 -6.81
C ASN A 96 -13.56 4.53 -6.02
N SER A 97 -13.12 3.37 -6.51
CA SER A 97 -12.15 2.51 -5.86
C SER A 97 -11.03 2.10 -6.82
N LEU A 98 -10.00 1.48 -6.26
CA LEU A 98 -8.91 0.84 -6.97
C LEU A 98 -8.86 -0.63 -6.57
N LEU A 99 -8.97 -1.53 -7.54
CA LEU A 99 -8.66 -2.95 -7.37
C LEU A 99 -7.17 -3.12 -7.56
N PHE A 100 -6.49 -3.82 -6.68
CA PHE A 100 -5.07 -4.10 -6.88
C PHE A 100 -4.72 -5.47 -6.32
N ALA A 101 -3.56 -5.97 -6.72
CA ALA A 101 -2.94 -7.10 -6.09
C ALA A 101 -1.57 -6.71 -5.56
N HIS A 102 -1.19 -7.32 -4.44
CA HIS A 102 0.15 -7.20 -3.91
C HIS A 102 0.77 -8.56 -3.63
N THR A 103 2.03 -8.73 -4.02
CA THR A 103 2.82 -9.93 -3.75
C THR A 103 3.74 -9.68 -2.57
N VAL A 104 3.66 -10.54 -1.56
CA VAL A 104 4.46 -10.44 -0.35
C VAL A 104 5.91 -10.76 -0.65
N THR A 105 6.83 -9.90 -0.22
CA THR A 105 8.27 -10.13 -0.37
C THR A 105 8.98 -10.39 0.96
N SER A 106 8.49 -9.80 2.05
CA SER A 106 8.95 -10.07 3.41
C SER A 106 7.98 -9.52 4.44
N ILE A 107 7.83 -10.25 5.56
CA ILE A 107 7.19 -9.80 6.78
C ILE A 107 8.14 -10.12 7.93
N THR A 108 8.57 -9.08 8.65
CA THR A 108 9.42 -9.24 9.83
C THR A 108 8.77 -8.65 11.05
N MET A 109 9.07 -9.22 12.21
CA MET A 109 8.66 -8.70 13.50
C MET A 109 9.90 -8.43 14.35
N THR A 110 9.89 -7.30 15.07
CA THR A 110 10.98 -6.85 15.94
C THR A 110 10.38 -6.45 17.29
N PRO A 111 10.62 -7.19 18.38
CA PRO A 111 10.29 -6.71 19.71
C PRO A 111 11.24 -5.59 20.11
N ASN A 112 10.70 -4.47 20.57
CA ASN A 112 11.44 -3.27 21.00
C ASN A 112 11.45 -3.11 22.53
N ASP A 113 10.97 -4.13 23.25
CA ASP A 113 10.78 -4.08 24.69
C ASP A 113 11.11 -5.44 25.32
N GLY A 114 11.91 -5.44 26.39
CA GLY A 114 12.40 -6.65 27.05
C GLY A 114 11.28 -7.54 27.62
N ASP A 115 10.18 -6.96 28.10
CA ASP A 115 9.06 -7.73 28.64
C ASP A 115 8.37 -8.53 27.53
N VAL A 116 8.32 -7.98 26.31
CA VAL A 116 7.78 -8.69 25.14
C VAL A 116 8.69 -9.82 24.73
N VAL A 117 10.01 -9.60 24.74
CA VAL A 117 11.00 -10.65 24.45
C VAL A 117 10.82 -11.83 25.40
N GLU A 118 10.73 -11.55 26.70
CA GLU A 118 10.49 -12.59 27.71
C GLU A 118 9.17 -13.31 27.45
N HIS A 119 8.11 -12.57 27.15
CA HIS A 119 6.79 -13.12 26.88
C HIS A 119 6.77 -14.06 25.66
N TYR A 120 7.37 -13.65 24.54
CA TYR A 120 7.45 -14.46 23.32
C TYR A 120 8.29 -15.71 23.50
N ASN A 121 9.41 -15.62 24.23
CA ASN A 121 10.25 -16.78 24.51
C ASN A 121 9.62 -17.75 25.51
N ARG A 122 8.69 -17.29 26.38
CA ARG A 122 7.94 -18.15 27.31
C ARG A 122 6.82 -18.94 26.64
N ASP A 123 6.23 -18.40 25.57
CA ASP A 123 5.23 -19.09 24.75
C ASP A 123 5.59 -19.05 23.25
N PRO A 124 6.59 -19.85 22.81
CA PRO A 124 7.02 -19.85 21.42
C PRO A 124 5.91 -20.26 20.46
N LYS A 125 5.03 -21.21 20.82
CA LYS A 125 4.01 -21.76 19.91
C LYS A 125 2.78 -20.87 19.76
N GLY A 126 2.48 -20.02 20.74
CA GLY A 126 1.39 -19.05 20.66
C GLY A 126 1.90 -17.67 20.28
N MET A 127 2.28 -16.87 21.28
CA MET A 127 2.65 -15.45 21.08
C MET A 127 3.98 -15.28 20.34
N GLY A 128 4.92 -16.23 20.49
CA GLY A 128 6.24 -16.21 19.85
C GLY A 128 6.27 -16.65 18.38
N CYS A 129 5.13 -16.81 17.72
CA CYS A 129 5.03 -17.11 16.28
C CYS A 129 5.66 -18.46 15.83
N GLY A 130 5.80 -19.42 16.72
CA GLY A 130 6.57 -20.64 16.48
C GLY A 130 8.09 -20.40 16.38
N LEU A 131 8.59 -19.31 16.96
CA LEU A 131 10.01 -18.94 17.04
C LEU A 131 10.48 -18.85 18.49
N SER A 132 11.76 -19.15 18.69
CA SER A 132 12.49 -18.95 19.94
C SER A 132 13.62 -17.94 19.75
N ASP A 133 14.34 -17.64 20.84
CA ASP A 133 15.53 -16.79 20.85
C ASP A 133 15.25 -15.38 20.33
N TRP A 134 14.04 -14.88 20.60
CA TRP A 134 13.71 -13.48 20.41
C TRP A 134 14.70 -12.63 21.20
N LYS A 135 15.17 -11.55 20.57
CA LYS A 135 16.06 -10.56 21.16
C LYS A 135 15.51 -9.19 20.90
N GLU A 136 15.69 -8.30 21.88
CA GLU A 136 15.25 -6.92 21.76
C GLU A 136 15.96 -6.26 20.57
N ASN A 137 15.19 -5.54 19.75
CA ASN A 137 15.63 -4.81 18.58
C ASN A 137 16.26 -5.66 17.47
N ILE A 138 16.05 -6.99 17.48
CA ILE A 138 16.45 -7.90 16.40
C ILE A 138 15.20 -8.38 15.66
N ALA A 139 15.17 -8.11 14.35
CA ALA A 139 14.09 -8.55 13.48
C ALA A 139 14.19 -10.06 13.19
N LEU A 140 13.06 -10.75 13.24
CA LEU A 140 12.91 -12.12 12.75
C LEU A 140 11.83 -12.20 11.67
N ASP A 141 12.03 -13.10 10.73
CA ASP A 141 11.08 -13.41 9.65
C ASP A 141 9.85 -14.15 10.19
N VAL A 142 8.67 -13.59 9.92
CA VAL A 142 7.37 -14.13 10.33
C VAL A 142 6.45 -14.46 9.16
N ASP A 143 6.99 -14.53 7.93
CA ASP A 143 6.27 -14.96 6.74
C ASP A 143 5.60 -16.33 6.95
N GLY A 144 4.28 -16.40 6.70
CA GLY A 144 3.51 -17.64 6.86
C GLY A 144 3.29 -18.13 8.29
N ARG A 145 3.80 -17.41 9.30
CA ARG A 145 3.71 -17.81 10.70
C ARG A 145 2.41 -17.30 11.32
N THR A 146 1.94 -18.06 12.30
CA THR A 146 0.80 -17.66 13.13
C THR A 146 1.32 -17.08 14.44
N CYS A 147 1.09 -15.80 14.65
CA CYS A 147 1.40 -15.08 15.88
C CYS A 147 0.09 -14.80 16.62
N ALA A 148 -0.12 -15.46 17.76
CA ALA A 148 -1.40 -15.44 18.46
C ALA A 148 -2.58 -15.86 17.54
N ALA A 149 -3.45 -14.91 17.16
CA ALA A 149 -4.61 -15.16 16.30
C ALA A 149 -4.40 -14.74 14.83
N ILE A 150 -3.23 -14.20 14.48
CA ILE A 150 -2.95 -13.67 13.14
C ILE A 150 -2.00 -14.63 12.42
N THR A 151 -2.44 -15.15 11.28
CA THR A 151 -1.58 -15.87 10.34
C THR A 151 -1.16 -14.92 9.24
N PHE A 152 0.14 -14.64 9.16
CA PHE A 152 0.70 -13.82 8.09
C PHE A 152 0.72 -14.58 6.78
N ALA A 153 0.63 -13.86 5.66
CA ALA A 153 0.88 -14.43 4.34
C ALA A 153 2.34 -14.86 4.19
N ARG A 154 2.60 -15.83 3.31
CA ARG A 154 3.96 -16.26 2.97
C ARG A 154 4.55 -15.36 1.90
N LYS A 155 5.88 -15.24 1.92
CA LYS A 155 6.63 -14.71 0.79
C LYS A 155 6.22 -15.38 -0.52
N GLY A 156 5.96 -14.57 -1.53
CA GLY A 156 5.50 -14.99 -2.86
C GLY A 156 3.99 -15.15 -2.99
N GLU A 157 3.22 -15.17 -1.88
CA GLU A 157 1.77 -15.15 -1.97
C GLU A 157 1.28 -13.80 -2.51
N THR A 158 0.29 -13.86 -3.38
CA THR A 158 -0.37 -12.69 -3.95
C THR A 158 -1.74 -12.53 -3.31
N LEU A 159 -2.05 -11.30 -2.92
CA LEU A 159 -3.26 -10.93 -2.20
C LEU A 159 -4.01 -9.87 -2.99
N PHE A 160 -5.31 -10.08 -3.16
CA PHE A 160 -6.19 -9.22 -3.96
C PHE A 160 -6.99 -8.30 -3.04
N ASP A 161 -6.77 -7.00 -3.16
CA ASP A 161 -7.38 -6.01 -2.28
C ASP A 161 -8.11 -4.92 -3.10
N ARG A 162 -8.86 -4.09 -2.40
CA ARG A 162 -9.50 -2.88 -2.91
C ARG A 162 -9.13 -1.71 -2.01
N ALA A 163 -8.92 -0.54 -2.61
CA ALA A 163 -8.67 0.69 -1.88
C ALA A 163 -9.62 1.80 -2.32
N TRP A 164 -9.93 2.71 -1.40
CA TRP A 164 -10.68 3.94 -1.67
C TRP A 164 -9.82 5.12 -1.23
N ILE A 165 -9.73 6.12 -2.11
CA ILE A 165 -9.06 7.38 -1.82
C ILE A 165 -10.09 8.50 -1.88
N ASP A 166 -10.20 9.26 -0.79
CA ASP A 166 -11.02 10.47 -0.68
C ASP A 166 -10.15 11.62 -0.13
N GLY A 167 -9.72 12.51 -1.02
CA GLY A 167 -8.74 13.55 -0.71
C GLY A 167 -7.43 12.97 -0.19
N ASN A 168 -7.10 13.26 1.07
CA ASN A 168 -5.91 12.75 1.75
C ASN A 168 -6.17 11.45 2.55
N LYS A 169 -7.35 10.84 2.44
CA LYS A 169 -7.70 9.62 3.18
C LYS A 169 -7.65 8.40 2.27
N LEU A 170 -7.01 7.35 2.75
CA LEU A 170 -6.96 6.04 2.13
C LEU A 170 -7.58 5.01 3.08
N ARG A 171 -8.41 4.12 2.53
CA ARG A 171 -8.93 2.94 3.23
C ARG A 171 -8.71 1.71 2.35
N PHE A 172 -8.18 0.64 2.94
CA PHE A 172 -8.08 -0.67 2.32
C PHE A 172 -9.29 -1.53 2.68
N ALA A 173 -9.53 -2.59 1.91
CA ALA A 173 -10.58 -3.57 2.19
C ALA A 173 -10.04 -4.76 3.02
N ALA A 174 -8.76 -5.11 2.86
CA ALA A 174 -8.11 -6.23 3.54
C ALA A 174 -6.86 -5.82 4.32
N PHE A 175 -5.96 -5.04 3.71
CA PHE A 175 -4.66 -4.74 4.30
C PHE A 175 -4.77 -3.86 5.56
N PRO A 176 -4.00 -4.13 6.64
CA PRO A 176 -3.08 -5.25 6.87
C PRO A 176 -3.71 -6.38 7.71
N VAL A 177 -5.05 -6.48 7.79
CA VAL A 177 -5.75 -7.35 8.76
C VAL A 177 -6.22 -8.68 8.19
N LYS A 178 -6.43 -8.78 6.88
CA LYS A 178 -6.83 -10.01 6.18
C LYS A 178 -5.73 -10.43 5.22
N TRP A 179 -5.31 -11.70 5.34
CA TRP A 179 -4.23 -12.32 4.56
C TRP A 179 -4.67 -13.55 3.76
N SER A 180 -5.98 -13.81 3.69
CA SER A 180 -6.57 -15.00 3.04
C SER A 180 -7.22 -14.73 1.68
N ASN A 181 -7.09 -13.51 1.16
CA ASN A 181 -7.66 -13.03 -0.09
C ASN A 181 -6.77 -13.39 -1.29
N HIS A 182 -6.62 -14.69 -1.55
CA HIS A 182 -5.67 -15.22 -2.54
C HIS A 182 -6.20 -15.27 -3.98
N THR A 183 -7.47 -14.95 -4.20
CA THR A 183 -8.06 -14.86 -5.54
C THR A 183 -8.82 -13.54 -5.73
N PRO A 184 -9.06 -13.10 -6.98
CA PRO A 184 -9.89 -11.92 -7.24
C PRO A 184 -11.29 -11.98 -6.61
N ASP A 185 -11.86 -13.18 -6.48
CA ASP A 185 -13.20 -13.41 -5.92
C ASP A 185 -13.21 -13.27 -4.38
N ASP A 186 -12.07 -13.50 -3.72
CA ASP A 186 -11.92 -13.34 -2.26
C ASP A 186 -11.72 -11.88 -1.81
N ARG A 187 -11.57 -10.96 -2.78
CA ARG A 187 -11.33 -9.54 -2.55
C ARG A 187 -12.49 -8.94 -1.75
N PRO A 188 -12.24 -8.34 -0.56
CA PRO A 188 -13.31 -7.71 0.20
C PRO A 188 -13.91 -6.52 -0.54
N GLN A 189 -15.22 -6.35 -0.41
CA GLN A 189 -15.99 -5.37 -1.19
C GLN A 189 -16.24 -4.06 -0.45
N SER A 190 -15.87 -3.97 0.84
CA SER A 190 -16.11 -2.81 1.70
C SER A 190 -14.81 -2.37 2.39
N PRO A 191 -14.64 -1.06 2.62
CA PRO A 191 -13.45 -0.56 3.30
C PRO A 191 -13.45 -0.98 4.77
N LEU A 192 -12.25 -1.18 5.30
CA LEU A 192 -12.01 -1.24 6.74
C LEU A 192 -12.28 0.12 7.38
N GLU A 193 -12.56 0.12 8.68
CA GLU A 193 -12.72 1.36 9.45
C GLU A 193 -11.43 2.18 9.48
N THR A 194 -10.27 1.50 9.45
CA THR A 194 -8.93 2.08 9.47
C THR A 194 -8.73 3.11 8.36
N VAL A 195 -8.40 4.34 8.77
CA VAL A 195 -8.05 5.44 7.87
C VAL A 195 -6.55 5.68 7.88
N TYR A 196 -5.98 5.78 6.70
CA TYR A 196 -4.62 6.26 6.50
C TYR A 196 -4.66 7.67 5.92
N TYR A 197 -3.91 8.58 6.51
CA TYR A 197 -3.79 9.96 6.05
C TYR A 197 -2.52 10.14 5.26
N ARG A 198 -2.63 10.75 4.07
CA ARG A 198 -1.49 11.09 3.24
C ARG A 198 -0.61 12.11 3.96
N THR A 199 0.66 11.80 4.13
CA THR A 199 1.66 12.66 4.78
C THR A 199 2.69 13.20 3.80
N SER A 200 2.89 12.53 2.66
CA SER A 200 3.84 12.94 1.61
C SER A 200 3.49 12.30 0.26
N TYR A 201 4.12 12.80 -0.82
CA TYR A 201 4.11 12.22 -2.17
C TYR A 201 5.49 11.67 -2.55
#